data_AF-A0A7I4E8Q8-F1
#
_entry.id   AF-A0A7I4E8Q8-F1
#
_cell.length_a   1.000
_cell.length_b   1.000
_cell.length_c   1.000
_cell.angle_alpha   90.00
_cell.angle_beta   90.00
_cell.angle_gamma   90.00
#
_symmetry.space_group_name_H-M   'P 1'
#
loop_
_entity.id
_entity.type
_entity.pdbx_description
1 polymer ?
#
loop_
_entity_poly.entity_id
_entity_poly.type
_entity_poly.pdbx_seq_one_letter_code
_entity_poly.pdbx_strand_id
1 'polypeptide(L)'
;MFNIVTLPVMIVFVLMFLESIQGILEHAVKDLPGQPPVNFSQYAGYIDVGETKSKHLFYWFVEADNKSPSSLPIAFWFNGGPGCSSVGDGLLTELGPFRVSYSGNLTFNEHSWNKEANVVFVESPVAVGFSYSNKKSDYAAFSDAQTATDAYSFLVNWFTSYPEYLKNDMYIIGESYGGHYVPQLVQQVVKHNKSPGAQFLNLKGFAVGNAWTDAYFDNKGSIDYFHSHSLISDETYKSLIDNCDLGHEFPIDVPNTSAKCNNATLVLYNMDLSGLNVYNIYGPSCNLPYNNVSTQEIMNQKTPSFPASAAIDPCLDYVTPYLNKADVKRALHVSPDIEWTECSNTVFNKYAVSDILSSMLPVYRELLQTGLRIMVYRQAAGTSTEGYQPQALGRG
;
A
#
# COMPACT_ATOMS: atom_id res chain seq x y z
N MET A 1 26.60 -48.91 -4.86
CA MET A 1 26.64 -48.04 -3.66
C MET A 1 25.77 -46.83 -3.94
N PHE A 2 24.53 -46.83 -3.45
CA PHE A 2 23.73 -45.60 -3.44
C PHE A 2 24.36 -44.67 -2.39
N ASN A 3 24.77 -43.48 -2.82
CA ASN A 3 25.48 -42.52 -1.98
C ASN A 3 24.59 -42.15 -0.78
N ILE A 4 25.03 -42.48 0.44
CA ILE A 4 24.33 -42.20 1.71
C ILE A 4 24.04 -40.69 1.90
N VAL A 5 24.73 -39.82 1.14
CA VAL A 5 24.52 -38.36 1.13
C VAL A 5 23.33 -37.92 0.25
N THR A 6 22.87 -38.74 -0.69
CA THR A 6 21.77 -38.35 -1.63
C THR A 6 20.37 -38.53 -1.04
N LEU A 7 20.20 -39.49 -0.13
CA LEU A 7 18.91 -39.80 0.50
C LEU A 7 18.43 -38.70 1.46
N PRO A 8 19.27 -38.11 2.35
CA PRO A 8 18.87 -37.01 3.21
C PRO A 8 18.49 -35.76 2.42
N VAL A 9 19.23 -35.47 1.35
CA VAL A 9 18.96 -34.32 0.47
C VAL A 9 17.63 -34.48 -0.26
N MET A 10 17.34 -35.65 -0.82
CA MET A 10 16.03 -35.92 -1.42
C MET A 10 14.89 -35.81 -0.41
N ILE A 11 15.05 -36.30 0.82
CA ILE A 11 14.01 -36.22 1.86
C ILE A 11 13.72 -34.76 2.21
N VAL A 12 14.76 -33.92 2.36
CA VAL A 12 14.58 -32.48 2.61
C VAL A 12 13.84 -31.80 1.46
N PHE A 13 14.21 -32.09 0.21
CA PHE A 13 13.50 -31.53 -0.96
C PHE A 13 12.04 -31.99 -1.02
N VAL A 14 11.74 -33.25 -0.71
CA VAL A 14 10.36 -33.77 -0.70
C VAL A 14 9.53 -33.13 0.42
N LEU A 15 10.10 -32.93 1.60
CA LEU A 15 9.42 -32.26 2.72
C LEU A 15 9.14 -30.79 2.41
N MET A 16 10.11 -30.05 1.84
CA MET A 16 9.90 -28.68 1.37
C MET A 16 8.83 -28.59 0.27
N PHE A 17 8.79 -29.57 -0.63
CA PHE A 17 7.74 -29.68 -1.65
C PHE A 17 6.35 -29.96 -1.06
N LEU A 18 6.27 -30.78 0.00
CA LEU A 18 4.99 -31.09 0.65
C LEU A 18 4.46 -29.91 1.48
N GLU A 19 5.34 -29.19 2.20
CA GLU A 19 4.98 -27.98 2.94
C GLU A 19 4.47 -26.85 2.02
N SER A 20 5.14 -26.65 0.87
CA SER A 20 4.69 -25.66 -0.13
C SER A 20 3.33 -26.02 -0.76
N ILE A 21 3.12 -27.28 -1.15
CA ILE A 21 1.81 -27.73 -1.69
C ILE A 21 0.68 -27.50 -0.66
N GLN A 22 0.94 -27.77 0.61
CA GLN A 22 -0.04 -27.58 1.67
C GLN A 22 -0.36 -26.09 1.90
N GLY A 23 0.65 -25.21 1.90
CA GLY A 23 0.44 -23.76 2.01
C GLY A 23 -0.30 -23.14 0.81
N ILE A 24 -0.03 -23.60 -0.41
CA ILE A 24 -0.72 -23.14 -1.64
C ILE A 24 -2.21 -23.55 -1.61
N LEU A 25 -2.51 -24.77 -1.17
CA LEU A 25 -3.89 -25.28 -1.07
C LEU A 25 -4.70 -24.58 0.04
N GLU A 26 -4.05 -24.21 1.13
CA GLU A 26 -4.68 -23.51 2.26
C GLU A 26 -5.08 -22.08 1.90
N HIS A 27 -4.25 -21.37 1.13
CA HIS A 27 -4.50 -19.96 0.79
C HIS A 27 -5.38 -19.74 -0.45
N ALA A 28 -5.74 -20.78 -1.21
CA ALA A 28 -6.51 -20.63 -2.44
C ALA A 28 -7.90 -19.98 -2.20
N VAL A 29 -8.21 -18.91 -2.95
CA VAL A 29 -9.51 -18.22 -2.91
C VAL A 29 -10.39 -18.78 -4.02
N LYS A 30 -11.41 -19.57 -3.65
CA LYS A 30 -12.26 -20.32 -4.60
C LYS A 30 -13.59 -19.63 -4.91
N ASP A 31 -14.32 -19.24 -3.86
CA ASP A 31 -15.70 -18.74 -3.95
C ASP A 31 -15.78 -17.31 -3.37
N LEU A 32 -15.11 -16.36 -4.02
CA LEU A 32 -15.13 -14.96 -3.58
C LEU A 32 -16.51 -14.34 -3.87
N PRO A 33 -17.23 -13.83 -2.85
CA PRO A 33 -18.59 -13.32 -3.05
C PRO A 33 -18.68 -12.19 -4.07
N GLY A 34 -19.59 -12.33 -5.04
CA GLY A 34 -19.82 -11.31 -6.07
C GLY A 34 -18.72 -11.22 -7.13
N GLN A 35 -17.75 -12.15 -7.16
CA GLN A 35 -16.72 -12.21 -8.18
C GLN A 35 -17.28 -12.70 -9.53
N PRO A 36 -17.00 -12.02 -10.65
CA PRO A 36 -17.30 -12.55 -11.98
C PRO A 36 -16.37 -13.74 -12.33
N PRO A 37 -16.74 -14.62 -13.28
CA PRO A 37 -15.89 -15.74 -13.68
C PRO A 37 -14.51 -15.28 -14.17
N VAL A 38 -13.43 -15.85 -13.61
CA VAL A 38 -12.04 -15.53 -13.96
C VAL A 38 -11.27 -16.74 -14.49
N ASN A 39 -10.19 -16.49 -15.22
CA ASN A 39 -9.30 -17.53 -15.76
C ASN A 39 -7.92 -17.57 -15.06
N PHE A 40 -7.74 -16.82 -13.97
CA PHE A 40 -6.51 -16.79 -13.17
C PHE A 40 -6.80 -17.24 -11.74
N SER A 41 -5.78 -17.78 -11.08
CA SER A 41 -5.87 -18.16 -9.66
C SER A 41 -5.59 -16.96 -8.76
N GLN A 42 -6.09 -17.05 -7.53
CA GLN A 42 -5.80 -16.06 -6.50
C GLN A 42 -5.70 -16.76 -5.14
N TYR A 43 -4.86 -16.20 -4.29
CA TYR A 43 -4.52 -16.74 -2.99
C TYR A 43 -4.50 -15.62 -1.96
N ALA A 44 -5.03 -15.87 -0.78
CA ALA A 44 -5.03 -14.91 0.31
C ALA A 44 -4.75 -15.64 1.62
N GLY A 45 -4.12 -14.95 2.56
CA GLY A 45 -3.78 -15.52 3.85
C GLY A 45 -2.65 -14.77 4.51
N TYR A 46 -1.95 -15.45 5.42
CA TYR A 46 -0.98 -14.83 6.30
C TYR A 46 0.41 -15.41 6.11
N ILE A 47 1.42 -14.55 6.19
CA ILE A 47 2.82 -14.95 6.33
C ILE A 47 3.34 -14.44 7.66
N ASP A 48 3.88 -15.35 8.46
CA ASP A 48 4.47 -15.04 9.76
C ASP A 48 5.82 -14.33 9.59
N VAL A 49 6.02 -13.25 10.32
CA VAL A 49 7.24 -12.43 10.26
C VAL A 49 7.83 -12.13 11.64
N GLY A 50 9.08 -11.68 11.64
CA GLY A 50 9.85 -11.39 12.84
C GLY A 50 10.36 -12.65 13.56
N GLU A 51 11.36 -12.48 14.43
CA GLU A 51 12.06 -13.60 15.09
C GLU A 51 11.13 -14.49 15.91
N THR A 52 10.11 -13.90 16.52
CA THR A 52 9.17 -14.62 17.39
C THR A 52 7.92 -15.12 16.66
N LYS A 53 7.82 -14.89 15.34
CA LYS A 53 6.66 -15.25 14.49
C LYS A 53 5.30 -14.90 15.10
N SER A 54 5.26 -13.78 15.83
CA SER A 54 4.04 -13.32 16.50
C SER A 54 3.26 -12.30 15.67
N LYS A 55 3.85 -11.84 14.57
CA LYS A 55 3.30 -10.91 13.60
C LYS A 55 2.88 -11.70 12.35
N HIS A 56 1.68 -11.45 11.88
CA HIS A 56 1.04 -12.12 10.75
C HIS A 56 0.67 -11.07 9.72
N LEU A 57 1.42 -10.98 8.62
CA LEU A 57 1.11 -10.05 7.53
C LEU A 57 0.17 -10.72 6.53
N PHE A 58 -0.98 -10.12 6.33
CA PHE A 58 -1.95 -10.53 5.33
C PHE A 58 -1.48 -10.13 3.93
N TYR A 59 -1.75 -11.00 2.97
CA TYR A 59 -1.55 -10.70 1.56
C TYR A 59 -2.71 -11.22 0.73
N TRP A 60 -2.88 -10.61 -0.44
CA TRP A 60 -3.71 -11.15 -1.50
C TRP A 60 -2.88 -11.19 -2.79
N PHE A 61 -2.61 -12.40 -3.25
CA PHE A 61 -1.90 -12.69 -4.49
C PHE A 61 -2.90 -12.99 -5.61
N VAL A 62 -2.79 -12.26 -6.72
CA VAL A 62 -3.50 -12.56 -7.97
C VAL A 62 -2.50 -12.97 -9.04
N GLU A 63 -2.69 -14.15 -9.62
CA GLU A 63 -1.89 -14.60 -10.75
C GLU A 63 -2.15 -13.73 -11.98
N ALA A 64 -1.16 -13.72 -12.87
CA ALA A 64 -1.34 -13.09 -14.16
C ALA A 64 -2.49 -13.75 -14.94
N ASP A 65 -3.34 -12.96 -15.61
CA ASP A 65 -4.40 -13.46 -16.52
C ASP A 65 -3.79 -13.98 -17.82
N ASN A 66 -3.10 -15.12 -17.69
CA ASN A 66 -2.30 -15.75 -18.74
C ASN A 66 -2.37 -17.27 -18.59
N LYS A 67 -2.14 -18.01 -19.69
CA LYS A 67 -2.08 -19.48 -19.67
C LYS A 67 -0.88 -20.03 -18.90
N SER A 68 0.17 -19.25 -18.73
CA SER A 68 1.41 -19.63 -18.05
C SER A 68 1.85 -18.53 -17.07
N PRO A 69 1.09 -18.28 -15.98
CA PRO A 69 1.36 -17.18 -15.06
C PRO A 69 2.74 -17.29 -14.43
N SER A 70 3.21 -18.50 -14.12
CA SER A 70 4.54 -18.78 -13.57
C SER A 70 5.71 -18.42 -14.52
N SER A 71 5.45 -18.07 -15.78
CA SER A 71 6.48 -17.55 -16.71
C SER A 71 6.58 -16.02 -16.76
N LEU A 72 5.64 -15.31 -16.12
CA LEU A 72 5.57 -13.85 -16.14
C LEU A 72 6.19 -13.23 -14.87
N PRO A 73 6.56 -11.95 -14.89
CA PRO A 73 7.11 -11.26 -13.72
C PRO A 73 6.22 -11.36 -12.47
N ILE A 74 6.83 -11.17 -11.31
CA ILE A 74 6.13 -11.00 -10.04
C ILE A 74 6.39 -9.62 -9.45
N ALA A 75 5.33 -8.93 -9.06
CA ALA A 75 5.37 -7.61 -8.44
C ALA A 75 4.78 -7.69 -7.03
N PHE A 76 5.51 -7.19 -6.04
CA PHE A 76 5.00 -6.96 -4.69
C PHE A 76 4.57 -5.51 -4.58
N TRP A 77 3.31 -5.27 -4.20
CA TRP A 77 2.72 -3.94 -4.10
C TRP A 77 2.49 -3.53 -2.64
N PHE A 78 2.87 -2.29 -2.33
CA PHE A 78 2.75 -1.67 -1.01
C PHE A 78 2.11 -0.27 -1.11
N ASN A 79 0.92 -0.09 -0.55
CA ASN A 79 0.35 1.23 -0.29
C ASN A 79 1.09 1.94 0.86
N GLY A 80 0.80 3.24 1.02
CA GLY A 80 1.47 4.16 1.94
C GLY A 80 0.73 4.38 3.26
N GLY A 81 0.33 5.63 3.51
CA GLY A 81 -0.20 6.11 4.78
C GLY A 81 0.77 7.01 5.55
N PRO A 82 1.60 6.48 6.47
CA PRO A 82 1.85 5.07 6.79
C PRO A 82 0.67 4.35 7.44
N GLY A 83 0.44 3.10 7.03
CA GLY A 83 -0.56 2.21 7.62
C GLY A 83 -1.82 1.99 6.79
N CYS A 84 -1.82 2.33 5.50
CA CYS A 84 -2.94 2.10 4.59
C CYS A 84 -2.82 0.75 3.87
N SER A 85 -3.95 0.16 3.53
CA SER A 85 -4.05 -1.22 3.03
C SER A 85 -3.73 -1.32 1.54
N SER A 86 -2.80 -2.22 1.21
CA SER A 86 -2.53 -2.62 -0.17
C SER A 86 -3.67 -3.39 -0.85
N VAL A 87 -4.52 -4.03 -0.04
CA VAL A 87 -5.66 -4.83 -0.54
C VAL A 87 -6.87 -3.94 -0.79
N GLY A 88 -7.15 -2.99 0.10
CA GLY A 88 -8.20 -2.02 -0.12
C GLY A 88 -7.88 -1.11 -1.30
N ASP A 89 -6.76 -0.41 -1.19
CA ASP A 89 -6.44 0.68 -2.10
C ASP A 89 -5.89 0.10 -3.41
N GLY A 90 -4.73 -0.54 -3.33
CA GLY A 90 -4.04 -1.10 -4.48
C GLY A 90 -4.88 -2.11 -5.27
N LEU A 91 -5.40 -3.15 -4.61
CA LEU A 91 -6.13 -4.22 -5.30
C LEU A 91 -7.52 -3.75 -5.74
N LEU A 92 -8.34 -3.19 -4.84
CA LEU A 92 -9.76 -2.97 -5.09
C LEU A 92 -10.13 -1.58 -5.60
N THR A 93 -9.21 -0.60 -5.57
CA THR A 93 -9.47 0.75 -6.10
C THR A 93 -8.52 1.17 -7.23
N GLU A 94 -7.30 0.64 -7.29
CA GLU A 94 -6.26 1.15 -8.19
C GLU A 94 -5.90 0.20 -9.35
N LEU A 95 -5.20 -0.90 -9.10
CA LEU A 95 -4.54 -1.67 -10.17
C LEU A 95 -4.84 -3.17 -10.15
N GLY A 96 -5.52 -3.67 -9.10
CA GLY A 96 -5.99 -5.05 -9.07
C GLY A 96 -7.10 -5.34 -10.09
N PRO A 97 -7.46 -6.63 -10.23
CA PRO A 97 -8.36 -7.12 -11.28
C PRO A 97 -9.82 -6.70 -11.09
N PHE A 98 -10.17 -6.22 -9.90
CA PHE A 98 -11.56 -5.95 -9.54
C PHE A 98 -11.77 -4.52 -9.03
N ARG A 99 -13.02 -4.09 -9.12
CA ARG A 99 -13.59 -2.94 -8.43
C ARG A 99 -14.82 -3.36 -7.67
N VAL A 100 -14.99 -2.81 -6.47
CA VAL A 100 -16.22 -3.00 -5.72
C VAL A 100 -17.29 -2.06 -6.27
N SER A 101 -18.40 -2.64 -6.74
CA SER A 101 -19.56 -1.89 -7.19
C SER A 101 -20.45 -1.47 -6.03
N TYR A 102 -21.31 -0.48 -6.27
CA TYR A 102 -22.37 -0.06 -5.34
C TYR A 102 -23.25 -1.22 -4.83
N SER A 103 -23.46 -2.25 -5.65
CA SER A 103 -24.24 -3.44 -5.25
C SER A 103 -23.52 -4.35 -4.25
N GLY A 104 -22.26 -4.05 -3.93
CA GLY A 104 -21.39 -4.88 -3.11
C GLY A 104 -20.90 -6.15 -3.83
N ASN A 105 -20.98 -6.18 -5.16
CA ASN A 105 -20.37 -7.18 -6.04
C ASN A 105 -19.09 -6.64 -6.67
N LEU A 106 -18.26 -7.53 -7.22
CA LEU A 106 -17.05 -7.16 -7.95
C LEU A 106 -17.33 -6.98 -9.44
N THR A 107 -16.64 -6.02 -10.04
CA THR A 107 -16.62 -5.76 -11.48
C THR A 107 -15.17 -5.76 -11.96
N PHE A 108 -14.93 -6.06 -13.25
CA PHE A 108 -13.57 -6.11 -13.78
C PHE A 108 -12.93 -4.73 -13.90
N ASN A 109 -11.64 -4.66 -13.60
CA ASN A 109 -10.78 -3.55 -14.00
C ASN A 109 -10.12 -3.87 -15.35
N GLU A 110 -10.53 -3.17 -16.41
CA GLU A 110 -9.96 -3.35 -17.75
C GLU A 110 -8.49 -2.93 -17.86
N HIS A 111 -7.96 -2.21 -16.88
CA HIS A 111 -6.57 -1.74 -16.83
C HIS A 111 -5.75 -2.42 -15.72
N SER A 112 -6.19 -3.59 -15.24
CA SER A 112 -5.47 -4.28 -14.18
C SER A 112 -4.06 -4.68 -14.58
N TRP A 113 -3.13 -4.51 -13.65
CA TRP A 113 -1.74 -4.92 -13.81
C TRP A 113 -1.57 -6.44 -13.86
N ASN A 114 -2.55 -7.21 -13.36
CA ASN A 114 -2.48 -8.66 -13.46
C ASN A 114 -2.62 -9.18 -14.90
N LYS A 115 -2.87 -8.30 -15.88
CA LYS A 115 -2.77 -8.66 -17.30
C LYS A 115 -1.33 -8.93 -17.76
N GLU A 116 -0.34 -8.36 -17.08
CA GLU A 116 1.07 -8.40 -17.49
C GLU A 116 1.98 -9.06 -16.43
N ALA A 117 1.54 -9.17 -15.19
CA ALA A 117 2.36 -9.70 -14.09
C ALA A 117 1.53 -10.44 -13.03
N ASN A 118 2.20 -11.27 -12.25
CA ASN A 118 1.71 -11.79 -10.99
C ASN A 118 1.82 -10.68 -9.94
N VAL A 119 0.75 -10.37 -9.21
CA VAL A 119 0.75 -9.22 -8.27
C VAL A 119 0.39 -9.67 -6.86
N VAL A 120 1.28 -9.41 -5.91
CA VAL A 120 1.10 -9.71 -4.48
C VAL A 120 0.87 -8.40 -3.75
N PHE A 121 -0.34 -8.17 -3.27
CA PHE A 121 -0.70 -7.01 -2.46
C PHE A 121 -0.46 -7.34 -0.99
N VAL A 122 0.42 -6.61 -0.32
CA VAL A 122 0.85 -6.93 1.05
C VAL A 122 0.37 -5.87 2.02
N GLU A 123 -0.42 -6.26 3.02
CA GLU A 123 -0.84 -5.34 4.08
C GLU A 123 0.25 -5.26 5.16
N SER A 124 0.99 -4.15 5.17
CA SER A 124 2.15 -3.94 6.05
C SER A 124 2.17 -2.51 6.55
N PRO A 125 2.58 -2.24 7.81
CA PRO A 125 2.99 -3.19 8.85
C PRO A 125 1.82 -3.96 9.51
N VAL A 126 2.08 -4.67 10.61
CA VAL A 126 0.99 -5.21 11.45
C VAL A 126 0.04 -4.11 11.91
N ALA A 127 -1.24 -4.45 12.12
CA ALA A 127 -2.38 -3.55 12.33
C ALA A 127 -2.94 -2.86 11.07
N VAL A 128 -2.36 -3.09 9.89
CA VAL A 128 -2.90 -2.62 8.60
C VAL A 128 -3.89 -3.64 8.05
N GLY A 129 -5.11 -3.20 7.75
CA GLY A 129 -6.16 -4.05 7.19
C GLY A 129 -6.39 -5.31 8.03
N PHE A 130 -6.14 -6.48 7.45
CA PHE A 130 -6.26 -7.77 8.11
C PHE A 130 -4.99 -8.24 8.83
N SER A 131 -3.84 -7.57 8.67
CA SER A 131 -2.58 -7.92 9.33
C SER A 131 -2.65 -7.67 10.84
N TYR A 132 -2.16 -8.63 11.63
CA TYR A 132 -2.23 -8.55 13.09
C TYR A 132 -1.01 -9.16 13.77
N SER A 133 -0.90 -8.93 15.07
CA SER A 133 0.05 -9.56 16.00
C SER A 133 -0.65 -10.12 17.23
N ASN A 134 -0.16 -11.27 17.70
CA ASN A 134 -0.56 -11.89 18.96
C ASN A 134 0.01 -11.17 20.21
N LYS A 135 0.92 -10.20 20.03
CA LYS A 135 1.58 -9.47 21.11
C LYS A 135 1.17 -8.01 21.13
N LYS A 136 0.63 -7.57 22.26
CA LYS A 136 0.28 -6.16 22.48
C LYS A 136 1.47 -5.20 22.33
N SER A 137 2.68 -5.66 22.65
CA SER A 137 3.91 -4.87 22.51
C SER A 137 4.22 -4.47 21.08
N ASP A 138 3.79 -5.26 20.09
CA ASP A 138 4.11 -5.00 18.68
C ASP A 138 3.33 -3.79 18.13
N TYR A 139 2.31 -3.32 18.87
CA TYR A 139 1.53 -2.13 18.56
C TYR A 139 1.93 -0.89 19.38
N ALA A 140 3.07 -0.97 20.10
CA ALA A 140 3.52 0.12 20.97
C ALA A 140 4.15 1.28 20.18
N ALA A 141 4.90 0.97 19.12
CA ALA A 141 5.54 1.94 18.24
C ALA A 141 5.84 1.29 16.88
N PHE A 142 5.85 2.10 15.82
CA PHE A 142 6.19 1.67 14.46
C PHE A 142 7.34 2.51 13.92
N SER A 143 8.18 1.90 13.09
CA SER A 143 9.33 2.54 12.46
C SER A 143 9.61 1.95 11.08
N ASP A 144 10.30 2.72 10.25
CA ASP A 144 10.73 2.31 8.92
C ASP A 144 11.61 1.07 8.98
N ALA A 145 12.59 1.06 9.90
CA ALA A 145 13.50 -0.06 10.09
C ALA A 145 12.78 -1.38 10.44
N GLN A 146 11.79 -1.33 11.35
CA GLN A 146 11.03 -2.53 11.71
C GLN A 146 10.12 -2.97 10.57
N THR A 147 9.44 -2.03 9.91
CA THR A 147 8.56 -2.31 8.76
C THR A 147 9.33 -2.94 7.61
N ALA A 148 10.51 -2.42 7.26
CA ALA A 148 11.37 -2.99 6.24
C ALA A 148 11.88 -4.40 6.61
N THR A 149 12.19 -4.64 7.90
CA THR A 149 12.62 -5.96 8.40
C THR A 149 11.49 -6.99 8.32
N ASP A 150 10.27 -6.60 8.71
CA ASP A 150 9.09 -7.46 8.66
C ASP A 150 8.69 -7.77 7.21
N ALA A 151 8.67 -6.75 6.34
CA ALA A 151 8.40 -6.92 4.91
C ALA A 151 9.48 -7.78 4.20
N TYR A 152 10.75 -7.64 4.58
CA TYR A 152 11.82 -8.50 4.08
C TYR A 152 11.60 -9.97 4.50
N SER A 153 11.24 -10.20 5.77
CA SER A 153 10.91 -11.53 6.27
C SER A 153 9.70 -12.13 5.53
N PHE A 154 8.69 -11.30 5.25
CA PHE A 154 7.56 -11.67 4.42
C PHE A 154 8.01 -12.18 3.06
N LEU A 155 8.86 -11.44 2.32
CA LEU A 155 9.31 -11.85 0.98
C LEU A 155 10.00 -13.22 1.01
N VAL A 156 10.94 -13.42 1.92
CA VAL A 156 11.69 -14.69 2.05
C VAL A 156 10.75 -15.85 2.38
N ASN A 157 9.84 -15.65 3.33
CA ASN A 157 8.91 -16.69 3.76
C ASN A 157 7.83 -16.97 2.70
N TRP A 158 7.40 -15.94 1.95
CA TRP A 158 6.44 -16.07 0.87
C TRP A 158 6.98 -16.96 -0.26
N PHE A 159 8.24 -16.77 -0.68
CA PHE A 159 8.89 -17.64 -1.66
C PHE A 159 9.14 -19.08 -1.18
N THR A 160 9.05 -19.34 0.13
CA THR A 160 9.03 -20.71 0.67
C THR A 160 7.68 -21.37 0.39
N SER A 161 6.59 -20.61 0.43
CA SER A 161 5.24 -21.09 0.12
C SER A 161 4.99 -21.18 -1.39
N TYR A 162 5.61 -20.30 -2.17
CA TYR A 162 5.43 -20.17 -3.62
C TYR A 162 6.76 -20.30 -4.39
N PRO A 163 7.47 -21.44 -4.25
CA PRO A 163 8.82 -21.62 -4.80
C PRO A 163 8.87 -21.58 -6.34
N GLU A 164 7.76 -21.85 -7.02
CA GLU A 164 7.64 -21.79 -8.48
C GLU A 164 7.86 -20.38 -9.04
N TYR A 165 7.62 -19.33 -8.25
CA TYR A 165 7.82 -17.94 -8.65
C TYR A 165 9.23 -17.40 -8.36
N LEU A 166 10.09 -18.18 -7.70
CA LEU A 166 11.42 -17.72 -7.25
C LEU A 166 12.34 -17.29 -8.40
N LYS A 167 12.17 -17.89 -9.58
CA LYS A 167 12.97 -17.59 -10.77
C LYS A 167 12.44 -16.41 -11.58
N ASN A 168 11.25 -15.93 -11.26
CA ASN A 168 10.57 -14.91 -12.04
C ASN A 168 11.28 -13.57 -11.84
N ASP A 169 11.19 -12.69 -12.83
CA ASP A 169 11.65 -11.32 -12.66
C ASP A 169 10.82 -10.65 -11.58
N MET A 170 11.48 -10.28 -10.48
CA MET A 170 10.82 -9.73 -9.29
C MET A 170 10.95 -8.20 -9.27
N TYR A 171 9.84 -7.53 -8.98
CA TYR A 171 9.78 -6.09 -8.74
C TYR A 171 9.10 -5.80 -7.40
N ILE A 172 9.56 -4.73 -6.75
CA ILE A 172 8.94 -4.21 -5.52
C ILE A 172 8.41 -2.83 -5.87
N ILE A 173 7.14 -2.59 -5.65
CA ILE A 173 6.45 -1.39 -6.11
C ILE A 173 5.62 -0.85 -4.97
N GLY A 174 5.54 0.47 -4.87
CA GLY A 174 4.64 1.08 -3.89
C GLY A 174 4.21 2.47 -4.27
N GLU A 175 3.31 3.00 -3.47
CA GLU A 175 2.75 4.33 -3.64
C GLU A 175 2.90 5.14 -2.35
N SER A 176 3.07 6.45 -2.50
CA SER A 176 3.03 7.39 -1.40
C SER A 176 4.11 7.14 -0.33
N TYR A 177 3.77 6.82 0.93
CA TYR A 177 4.75 6.45 1.96
C TYR A 177 5.48 5.13 1.61
N GLY A 178 5.00 4.40 0.60
CA GLY A 178 5.77 3.40 -0.14
C GLY A 178 7.12 3.92 -0.66
N GLY A 179 7.28 5.25 -0.80
CA GLY A 179 8.55 5.93 -1.06
C GLY A 179 9.60 5.75 0.04
N HIS A 180 9.20 5.49 1.29
CA HIS A 180 10.08 5.06 2.38
C HIS A 180 10.17 3.54 2.44
N TYR A 181 9.05 2.83 2.35
CA TYR A 181 9.01 1.37 2.51
C TYR A 181 9.83 0.65 1.44
N VAL A 182 9.59 0.97 0.17
CA VAL A 182 10.11 0.21 -0.97
C VAL A 182 11.62 0.33 -1.11
N PRO A 183 12.26 1.53 -1.08
CA PRO A 183 13.71 1.61 -1.18
C PRO A 183 14.43 0.90 -0.03
N GLN A 184 13.90 1.00 1.19
CA GLN A 184 14.48 0.33 2.35
C GLN A 184 14.35 -1.20 2.27
N LEU A 185 13.18 -1.70 1.84
CA LEU A 185 12.97 -3.13 1.58
C LEU A 185 13.89 -3.65 0.47
N VAL A 186 14.03 -2.90 -0.63
CA VAL A 186 14.96 -3.21 -1.72
C VAL A 186 16.40 -3.27 -1.21
N GLN A 187 16.81 -2.34 -0.34
CA GLN A 187 18.14 -2.36 0.27
C GLN A 187 18.38 -3.64 1.09
N GLN A 188 17.37 -4.13 1.83
CA GLN A 188 17.45 -5.42 2.54
C GLN A 188 17.60 -6.60 1.56
N VAL A 189 16.83 -6.63 0.47
CA VAL A 189 16.93 -7.69 -0.55
C VAL A 189 18.29 -7.69 -1.25
N VAL A 190 18.84 -6.51 -1.56
CA VAL A 190 20.19 -6.38 -2.15
C VAL A 190 21.26 -6.91 -1.19
N LYS A 191 21.13 -6.65 0.12
CA LYS A 191 22.03 -7.19 1.14
C LYS A 191 21.92 -8.71 1.25
N HIS A 192 20.69 -9.24 1.31
CA HIS A 192 20.42 -10.67 1.31
C HIS A 192 21.02 -11.41 0.12
N ASN A 193 20.84 -10.88 -1.10
CA ASN A 193 21.38 -11.50 -2.31
C ASN A 193 22.92 -11.54 -2.37
N LYS A 194 23.61 -10.72 -1.55
CA LYS A 194 25.07 -10.76 -1.41
C LYS A 194 25.54 -11.71 -0.30
N SER A 195 24.63 -12.19 0.56
CA SER A 195 24.98 -13.09 1.66
C SER A 195 25.28 -14.50 1.14
N PRO A 196 26.40 -15.12 1.55
CA PRO A 196 26.74 -16.48 1.14
C PRO A 196 25.66 -17.50 1.54
N GLY A 197 25.19 -18.30 0.59
CA GLY A 197 24.20 -19.35 0.83
C GLY A 197 22.75 -18.86 0.95
N ALA A 198 22.48 -17.57 0.79
CA ALA A 198 21.12 -17.03 0.75
C ALA A 198 20.35 -17.53 -0.49
N GLN A 199 19.04 -17.78 -0.33
CA GLN A 199 18.15 -18.05 -1.45
C GLN A 199 18.03 -16.79 -2.32
N PHE A 200 18.63 -16.81 -3.50
CA PHE A 200 18.67 -15.63 -4.36
C PHE A 200 17.26 -15.21 -4.80
N LEU A 201 16.89 -13.97 -4.49
CA LEU A 201 15.66 -13.34 -4.94
C LEU A 201 15.94 -12.59 -6.25
N ASN A 202 15.27 -12.93 -7.35
CA ASN A 202 15.58 -12.40 -8.69
C ASN A 202 15.06 -10.96 -8.91
N LEU A 203 15.43 -10.04 -8.00
CA LEU A 203 15.08 -8.63 -8.02
C LEU A 203 15.67 -7.93 -9.24
N LYS A 204 14.80 -7.31 -10.05
CA LYS A 204 15.20 -6.57 -11.26
C LYS A 204 15.07 -5.07 -11.14
N GLY A 205 14.23 -4.60 -10.23
CA GLY A 205 13.99 -3.18 -10.05
C GLY A 205 12.88 -2.88 -9.06
N PHE A 206 12.67 -1.60 -8.84
CA PHE A 206 11.57 -1.11 -8.04
C PHE A 206 10.98 0.16 -8.64
N ALA A 207 9.73 0.44 -8.29
CA ALA A 207 9.05 1.65 -8.70
C ALA A 207 8.30 2.28 -7.53
N VAL A 208 8.24 3.61 -7.49
CA VAL A 208 7.41 4.32 -6.53
C VAL A 208 6.55 5.37 -7.22
N GLY A 209 5.24 5.34 -6.94
CA GLY A 209 4.24 6.26 -7.46
C GLY A 209 3.92 7.34 -6.44
N ASN A 210 3.85 8.61 -6.86
CA ASN A 210 3.39 9.72 -6.02
C ASN A 210 4.03 9.73 -4.61
N ALA A 211 5.33 9.43 -4.58
CA ALA A 211 5.98 8.95 -3.36
C ALA A 211 6.47 10.06 -2.44
N TRP A 212 6.18 9.95 -1.15
CA TRP A 212 6.86 10.72 -0.11
C TRP A 212 8.27 10.14 0.08
N THR A 213 9.32 10.96 -0.01
CA THR A 213 10.71 10.50 -0.05
C THR A 213 11.71 11.38 0.70
N ASP A 214 11.44 12.67 0.81
CA ASP A 214 12.30 13.63 1.48
C ASP A 214 11.46 14.83 1.93
N ALA A 215 11.31 14.99 3.26
CA ALA A 215 10.44 16.02 3.82
C ALA A 215 10.70 17.41 3.23
N TYR A 216 11.96 17.83 3.12
CA TYR A 216 12.26 19.16 2.57
C TYR A 216 11.76 19.32 1.13
N PHE A 217 12.09 18.39 0.25
CA PHE A 217 11.72 18.49 -1.16
C PHE A 217 10.23 18.27 -1.40
N ASP A 218 9.61 17.34 -0.68
CA ASP A 218 8.17 17.06 -0.78
C ASP A 218 7.32 18.23 -0.27
N ASN A 219 7.75 18.86 0.83
CA ASN A 219 7.08 20.03 1.41
C ASN A 219 7.20 21.24 0.51
N LYS A 220 8.42 21.52 0.05
CA LYS A 220 8.63 22.61 -0.88
C LYS A 220 7.84 22.37 -2.18
N GLY A 221 7.87 21.15 -2.70
CA GLY A 221 7.12 20.76 -3.90
C GLY A 221 5.62 20.98 -3.74
N SER A 222 5.05 20.67 -2.57
CA SER A 222 3.64 20.92 -2.26
C SER A 222 3.30 22.42 -2.24
N ILE A 223 4.15 23.24 -1.61
CA ILE A 223 3.98 24.69 -1.56
C ILE A 223 4.09 25.32 -2.95
N ASP A 224 5.11 24.93 -3.73
CA ASP A 224 5.30 25.36 -5.12
C ASP A 224 4.08 24.95 -5.99
N TYR A 225 3.54 23.76 -5.76
CA TYR A 225 2.37 23.27 -6.48
C TYR A 225 1.11 24.09 -6.15
N PHE A 226 0.82 24.31 -4.87
CA PHE A 226 -0.31 25.14 -4.46
C PHE A 226 -0.23 26.55 -5.04
N HIS A 227 0.97 27.14 -5.06
CA HIS A 227 1.20 28.48 -5.61
C HIS A 227 1.02 28.52 -7.13
N SER A 228 1.68 27.62 -7.86
CA SER A 228 1.60 27.56 -9.33
C SER A 228 0.20 27.22 -9.86
N HIS A 229 -0.65 26.62 -9.03
CA HIS A 229 -2.05 26.30 -9.35
C HIS A 229 -3.06 27.31 -8.80
N SER A 230 -2.58 28.48 -8.35
CA SER A 230 -3.43 29.57 -7.82
C SER A 230 -4.31 29.15 -6.62
N LEU A 231 -3.88 28.14 -5.85
CA LEU A 231 -4.56 27.72 -4.63
C LEU A 231 -4.17 28.60 -3.44
N ILE A 232 -3.00 29.23 -3.48
CA ILE A 232 -2.50 30.15 -2.45
C ILE A 232 -1.95 31.43 -3.08
N SER A 233 -2.01 32.53 -2.33
CA SER A 233 -1.48 33.84 -2.75
C SER A 233 0.05 33.90 -2.72
N ASP A 234 0.64 34.90 -3.40
CA ASP A 234 2.08 35.20 -3.33
C ASP A 234 2.52 35.46 -1.88
N GLU A 235 1.68 36.15 -1.09
CA GLU A 235 1.93 36.43 0.32
C GLU A 235 1.93 35.15 1.17
N THR A 236 0.98 34.25 0.93
CA THR A 236 0.91 32.95 1.62
C THR A 236 2.10 32.08 1.27
N TYR A 237 2.45 31.98 -0.01
CA TYR A 237 3.62 31.25 -0.49
C TYR A 237 4.90 31.76 0.21
N LYS A 238 5.14 33.07 0.16
CA LYS A 238 6.31 33.68 0.80
C LYS A 238 6.32 33.44 2.31
N SER A 239 5.17 33.56 2.97
CA SER A 239 5.03 33.34 4.41
C SER A 239 5.41 31.90 4.79
N LEU A 240 4.98 30.89 4.03
CA LEU A 240 5.32 29.49 4.29
C LEU A 240 6.82 29.23 4.11
N ILE A 241 7.39 29.70 2.99
CA ILE A 241 8.82 29.53 2.68
C ILE A 241 9.73 30.21 3.71
N ASP A 242 9.37 31.41 4.17
CA ASP A 242 10.23 32.19 5.09
C ASP A 242 10.11 31.73 6.55
N ASN A 243 8.97 31.14 6.95
CA ASN A 243 8.66 30.87 8.36
C ASN A 243 8.66 29.40 8.77
N CYS A 244 8.53 28.45 7.85
CA CYS A 244 8.56 27.02 8.17
C CYS A 244 9.92 26.37 7.88
N ASP A 245 10.39 25.51 8.78
CA ASP A 245 11.48 24.60 8.46
C ASP A 245 10.95 23.42 7.65
N LEU A 246 11.00 23.52 6.32
CA LEU A 246 10.42 22.50 5.44
C LEU A 246 11.04 21.10 5.61
N GLY A 247 12.17 20.92 6.28
CA GLY A 247 12.69 19.59 6.58
C GLY A 247 12.03 18.93 7.80
N HIS A 248 11.36 19.71 8.64
CA HIS A 248 10.93 19.27 9.97
C HIS A 248 9.54 19.77 10.38
N GLU A 249 8.98 20.74 9.67
CA GLU A 249 7.74 21.45 9.95
C GLU A 249 6.99 21.57 8.61
N PHE A 250 5.68 21.24 8.57
CA PHE A 250 4.80 21.28 7.38
C PHE A 250 4.92 20.07 6.41
N PRO A 251 3.90 19.78 5.55
CA PRO A 251 2.49 19.81 5.91
C PRO A 251 2.17 18.80 7.02
N ILE A 252 3.18 18.05 7.47
CA ILE A 252 3.11 17.17 8.62
C ILE A 252 2.98 18.05 9.86
N ASP A 253 1.86 17.87 10.56
CA ASP A 253 1.68 18.42 11.90
C ASP A 253 2.49 17.59 12.88
N VAL A 254 3.73 18.02 13.13
CA VAL A 254 4.62 17.36 14.08
C VAL A 254 4.54 18.00 15.46
N PRO A 255 4.74 17.22 16.54
CA PRO A 255 4.95 17.78 17.86
C PRO A 255 6.10 18.79 17.84
N ASN A 256 5.86 19.98 18.41
CA ASN A 256 6.82 21.10 18.51
C ASN A 256 7.04 21.95 17.24
N THR A 257 6.11 21.95 16.28
CA THR A 257 6.13 22.92 15.17
C THR A 257 6.26 24.35 15.68
N SER A 258 7.16 25.14 15.10
CA SER A 258 7.41 26.52 15.54
C SER A 258 6.17 27.42 15.44
N ALA A 259 6.02 28.37 16.38
CA ALA A 259 4.90 29.30 16.38
C ALA A 259 4.82 30.15 15.11
N LYS A 260 5.96 30.47 14.49
CA LYS A 260 6.03 31.19 13.21
C LYS A 260 5.48 30.33 12.06
N CYS A 261 5.80 29.04 12.02
CA CYS A 261 5.26 28.14 11.00
C CYS A 261 3.76 27.92 11.22
N ASN A 262 3.32 27.68 12.46
CA ASN A 262 1.90 27.57 12.79
C ASN A 262 1.12 28.81 12.34
N ASN A 263 1.65 30.01 12.58
CA ASN A 263 1.00 31.23 12.10
C ASN A 263 0.96 31.34 10.57
N ALA A 264 1.99 30.86 9.87
CA ALA A 264 2.01 30.83 8.41
C ALA A 264 1.01 29.82 7.83
N THR A 265 0.78 28.70 8.52
CA THR A 265 -0.16 27.66 8.08
C THR A 265 -1.62 27.96 8.42
N LEU A 266 -1.90 28.84 9.40
CA LEU A 266 -3.27 29.30 9.71
C LEU A 266 -4.04 29.78 8.47
N VAL A 267 -3.35 30.41 7.51
CA VAL A 267 -3.98 30.86 6.27
C VAL A 267 -4.53 29.68 5.47
N LEU A 268 -3.84 28.54 5.43
CA LEU A 268 -4.30 27.32 4.75
C LEU A 268 -5.52 26.70 5.42
N TYR A 269 -5.56 26.72 6.76
CA TYR A 269 -6.71 26.26 7.54
C TYR A 269 -7.94 27.14 7.37
N ASN A 270 -7.72 28.46 7.20
CA ASN A 270 -8.78 29.44 6.99
C ASN A 270 -9.19 29.58 5.52
N MET A 271 -8.34 29.17 4.59
CA MET A 271 -8.71 28.98 3.19
C MET A 271 -9.73 27.84 3.12
N ASP A 272 -10.79 28.00 2.33
CA ASP A 272 -11.78 26.95 2.09
C ASP A 272 -11.22 25.83 1.18
N LEU A 273 -10.00 25.37 1.48
CA LEU A 273 -9.43 24.13 0.95
C LEU A 273 -10.20 22.90 1.48
N SER A 274 -11.20 23.11 2.34
CA SER A 274 -12.16 22.08 2.73
C SER A 274 -12.96 21.56 1.53
N GLY A 275 -13.07 22.33 0.45
CA GLY A 275 -13.60 21.88 -0.83
C GLY A 275 -12.53 21.35 -1.81
N LEU A 276 -11.30 21.08 -1.37
CA LEU A 276 -10.23 20.61 -2.24
C LEU A 276 -9.94 19.12 -1.98
N ASN A 277 -9.87 18.34 -3.05
CA ASN A 277 -9.26 17.02 -3.01
C ASN A 277 -7.75 17.15 -3.27
N VAL A 278 -6.92 16.97 -2.24
CA VAL A 278 -5.44 17.11 -2.37
C VAL A 278 -4.82 16.00 -3.22
N TYR A 279 -5.49 14.86 -3.34
CA TYR A 279 -5.06 13.76 -4.20
C TYR A 279 -5.34 14.06 -5.67
N ASN A 280 -6.34 14.89 -5.97
CA ASN A 280 -6.64 15.38 -7.32
C ASN A 280 -7.38 16.72 -7.25
N ILE A 281 -6.68 17.84 -7.47
CA ILE A 281 -7.27 19.18 -7.29
C ILE A 281 -8.35 19.53 -8.32
N TYR A 282 -8.43 18.77 -9.40
CA TYR A 282 -9.48 18.87 -10.42
C TYR A 282 -10.58 17.81 -10.23
N GLY A 283 -10.40 16.91 -9.26
CA GLY A 283 -11.38 15.91 -8.88
C GLY A 283 -12.47 16.48 -7.96
N PRO A 284 -13.59 15.76 -7.82
CA PRO A 284 -14.63 16.16 -6.88
C PRO A 284 -14.08 16.15 -5.45
N SER A 285 -14.48 17.14 -4.67
CA SER A 285 -14.25 17.17 -3.23
C SER A 285 -15.24 16.26 -2.53
N CYS A 286 -14.77 15.17 -1.95
CA CYS A 286 -15.62 14.20 -1.26
C CYS A 286 -16.03 14.64 0.16
N ASN A 287 -15.97 15.95 0.44
CA ASN A 287 -16.22 16.57 1.74
C ASN A 287 -17.68 17.02 1.93
N LEU A 288 -18.60 16.51 1.11
CA LEU A 288 -20.03 16.75 1.31
C LEU A 288 -20.49 16.00 2.58
N PRO A 289 -21.24 16.63 3.49
CA PRO A 289 -21.81 15.96 4.65
C PRO A 289 -22.90 14.99 4.14
N TYR A 290 -22.49 13.78 3.79
CA TYR A 290 -23.39 12.72 3.33
C TYR A 290 -24.15 12.06 4.49
N ASN A 291 -24.56 12.86 5.49
CA ASN A 291 -25.26 12.37 6.66
C ASN A 291 -26.78 12.34 6.50
N ASN A 292 -27.34 12.70 5.33
CA ASN A 292 -28.79 12.79 5.13
C ASN A 292 -29.27 12.52 3.69
N VAL A 293 -28.54 11.73 2.90
CA VAL A 293 -29.09 11.27 1.62
C VAL A 293 -29.27 9.76 1.74
N SER A 294 -30.53 9.34 1.85
CA SER A 294 -30.86 7.93 1.73
C SER A 294 -30.36 7.44 0.37
N THR A 295 -29.89 6.21 0.28
CA THR A 295 -29.52 5.56 -0.98
C THR A 295 -30.65 5.61 -2.05
N GLN A 296 -31.88 5.87 -1.62
CA GLN A 296 -33.05 6.13 -2.45
C GLN A 296 -33.05 7.49 -3.17
N GLU A 297 -32.42 8.53 -2.59
CA GLU A 297 -32.40 9.90 -3.12
C GLU A 297 -31.33 10.10 -4.20
N ILE A 298 -30.23 9.35 -4.15
CA ILE A 298 -29.24 9.26 -5.25
C ILE A 298 -29.92 8.75 -6.53
N MET A 299 -30.78 7.74 -6.40
CA MET A 299 -31.52 7.17 -7.53
C MET A 299 -32.50 8.16 -8.18
N ASN A 300 -32.93 9.21 -7.45
CA ASN A 300 -33.87 10.21 -7.94
C ASN A 300 -33.21 11.47 -8.50
N GLN A 301 -31.91 11.67 -8.28
CA GLN A 301 -31.17 12.73 -8.96
C GLN A 301 -30.90 12.31 -10.40
N LYS A 302 -31.80 12.73 -11.30
CA LYS A 302 -31.62 12.66 -12.75
C LYS A 302 -30.41 13.51 -13.16
N THR A 303 -29.20 12.99 -13.00
CA THR A 303 -28.06 13.45 -13.77
C THR A 303 -28.23 12.99 -15.21
N PRO A 304 -27.96 13.84 -16.22
CA PRO A 304 -28.14 13.47 -17.61
C PRO A 304 -27.08 12.43 -17.99
N SER A 305 -27.54 11.23 -18.36
CA SER A 305 -26.84 10.28 -19.23
C SER A 305 -25.44 9.81 -18.78
N PHE A 306 -25.36 9.14 -17.64
CA PHE A 306 -24.39 8.05 -17.45
C PHE A 306 -25.16 6.73 -17.31
N PRO A 307 -24.81 5.65 -18.03
CA PRO A 307 -25.50 4.38 -17.92
C PRO A 307 -25.42 3.87 -16.47
N ALA A 308 -26.57 3.60 -15.87
CA ALA A 308 -26.75 3.23 -14.47
C ALA A 308 -26.20 1.83 -14.08
N SER A 309 -25.24 1.28 -14.83
CA SER A 309 -24.74 -0.09 -14.63
C SER A 309 -23.29 -0.20 -14.13
N ALA A 310 -22.56 0.91 -13.93
CA ALA A 310 -21.15 0.84 -13.48
C ALA A 310 -20.57 2.14 -12.89
N ALA A 311 -21.39 3.14 -12.53
CA ALA A 311 -20.86 4.38 -11.98
C ALA A 311 -20.37 4.15 -10.53
N ILE A 312 -19.07 3.92 -10.36
CA ILE A 312 -18.40 3.99 -9.06
C ILE A 312 -18.32 5.48 -8.71
N ASP A 313 -19.05 5.89 -7.67
CA ASP A 313 -18.91 7.23 -7.11
C ASP A 313 -17.56 7.31 -6.39
N PRO A 314 -16.63 8.17 -6.81
CA PRO A 314 -15.31 8.29 -6.17
C PRO A 314 -15.39 8.81 -4.72
N CYS A 315 -16.54 9.30 -4.28
CA CYS A 315 -16.76 9.81 -2.93
C CYS A 315 -17.46 8.84 -1.98
N LEU A 316 -17.75 7.62 -2.43
CA LEU A 316 -18.36 6.58 -1.60
C LEU A 316 -17.39 5.43 -1.38
N ASP A 317 -17.23 5.04 -0.11
CA ASP A 317 -16.44 3.87 0.27
C ASP A 317 -17.28 2.59 0.12
N TYR A 318 -16.99 1.85 -0.95
CA TYR A 318 -17.56 0.53 -1.20
C TYR A 318 -16.69 -0.62 -0.68
N VAL A 319 -15.42 -0.35 -0.40
CA VAL A 319 -14.41 -1.38 -0.11
C VAL A 319 -14.53 -1.85 1.33
N THR A 320 -14.61 -0.92 2.29
CA THR A 320 -14.79 -1.26 3.71
C THR A 320 -15.99 -2.16 3.96
N PRO A 321 -17.21 -1.84 3.47
CA PRO A 321 -18.35 -2.72 3.70
C PRO A 321 -18.21 -4.08 2.99
N TYR A 322 -17.52 -4.14 1.83
CA TYR A 322 -17.30 -5.40 1.12
C TYR A 322 -16.32 -6.32 1.85
N LEU A 323 -15.14 -5.82 2.22
CA LEU A 323 -14.11 -6.59 2.94
C LEU A 323 -14.58 -7.02 4.33
N ASN A 324 -15.55 -6.32 4.93
CA ASN A 324 -16.14 -6.70 6.21
C ASN A 324 -17.28 -7.72 6.14
N LYS A 325 -17.74 -8.13 4.95
CA LYS A 325 -18.74 -9.21 4.84
C LYS A 325 -18.18 -10.54 5.36
N ALA A 326 -18.98 -11.27 6.12
CA ALA A 326 -18.54 -12.53 6.74
C ALA A 326 -18.16 -13.62 5.73
N ASP A 327 -18.86 -13.68 4.59
CA ASP A 327 -18.55 -14.61 3.51
C ASP A 327 -17.28 -14.20 2.74
N VAL A 328 -17.02 -12.90 2.57
CA VAL A 328 -15.77 -12.36 2.00
C VAL A 328 -14.59 -12.69 2.91
N LYS A 329 -14.68 -12.37 4.21
CA LYS A 329 -13.62 -12.73 5.19
C LYS A 329 -13.31 -14.22 5.16
N ARG A 330 -14.33 -15.07 5.15
CA ARG A 330 -14.15 -16.53 5.06
C ARG A 330 -13.49 -16.95 3.74
N ALA A 331 -13.87 -16.36 2.60
CA ALA A 331 -13.24 -16.68 1.31
C ALA A 331 -11.77 -16.27 1.26
N LEU A 332 -11.39 -15.25 2.02
CA LEU A 332 -10.02 -14.74 2.16
C LEU A 332 -9.24 -15.35 3.33
N HIS A 333 -9.81 -16.36 4.00
CA HIS A 333 -9.19 -17.03 5.16
C HIS A 333 -8.91 -16.09 6.34
N VAL A 334 -9.72 -15.05 6.50
CA VAL A 334 -9.64 -14.04 7.57
C VAL A 334 -10.54 -14.42 8.73
N SER A 335 -10.05 -14.22 9.96
CA SER A 335 -10.84 -14.39 11.18
C SER A 335 -12.06 -13.46 11.20
N PRO A 336 -13.26 -13.92 11.60
CA PRO A 336 -14.43 -13.07 11.70
C PRO A 336 -14.27 -11.90 12.70
N ASP A 337 -13.34 -12.03 13.65
CA ASP A 337 -13.10 -11.03 14.71
C ASP A 337 -12.28 -9.83 14.25
N ILE A 338 -11.63 -9.90 13.09
CA ILE A 338 -10.82 -8.79 12.55
C ILE A 338 -11.74 -7.87 11.76
N GLU A 339 -11.86 -6.61 12.17
CA GLU A 339 -12.52 -5.57 11.40
C GLU A 339 -11.52 -4.89 10.47
N TRP A 340 -11.84 -4.88 9.17
CA TRP A 340 -10.99 -4.23 8.17
C TRP A 340 -11.26 -2.74 8.13
N THR A 341 -10.20 -1.94 8.04
CA THR A 341 -10.25 -0.50 7.78
C THR A 341 -9.18 -0.15 6.76
N GLU A 342 -9.45 0.85 5.91
CA GLU A 342 -8.54 1.35 4.88
C GLU A 342 -7.15 1.71 5.45
N CYS A 343 -7.11 2.60 6.44
CA CYS A 343 -5.88 3.02 7.11
C CYS A 343 -5.94 2.80 8.62
N SER A 344 -4.83 2.32 9.19
CA SER A 344 -4.71 2.04 10.61
C SER A 344 -4.32 3.29 11.41
N ASN A 345 -5.28 3.85 12.13
CA ASN A 345 -5.02 4.94 13.10
C ASN A 345 -3.97 4.55 14.15
N THR A 346 -3.86 3.26 14.49
CA THR A 346 -2.84 2.79 15.43
C THR A 346 -1.44 2.93 14.86
N VAL A 347 -1.25 2.56 13.58
CA VAL A 347 0.03 2.72 12.88
C VAL A 347 0.32 4.21 12.72
N PHE A 348 -0.60 4.96 12.13
CA PHE A 348 -0.44 6.37 11.82
C PHE A 348 -0.04 7.22 13.03
N ASN A 349 -0.73 7.06 14.16
CA ASN A 349 -0.47 7.85 15.38
C ASN A 349 0.79 7.44 16.15
N LYS A 350 1.31 6.24 15.90
CA LYS A 350 2.47 5.69 16.64
C LYS A 350 3.68 5.43 15.75
N TYR A 351 3.62 5.91 14.50
CA TYR A 351 4.74 5.85 13.58
C TYR A 351 5.78 6.89 13.97
N ALA A 352 7.05 6.53 13.88
CA ALA A 352 8.14 7.42 14.27
C ALA A 352 8.18 8.67 13.38
N VAL A 353 7.90 9.84 13.96
CA VAL A 353 7.97 11.13 13.25
C VAL A 353 9.35 11.36 12.64
N SER A 354 10.42 10.91 13.32
CA SER A 354 11.78 11.00 12.80
C SER A 354 11.97 10.27 11.48
N ASP A 355 11.25 9.18 11.27
CA ASP A 355 11.33 8.38 10.04
C ASP A 355 10.57 9.09 8.92
N ILE A 356 9.38 9.62 9.22
CA ILE A 356 8.56 10.39 8.28
C ILE A 356 9.33 11.61 7.75
N LEU A 357 10.08 12.29 8.64
CA LEU A 357 10.89 13.46 8.27
C LEU A 357 12.24 13.10 7.61
N SER A 358 12.63 11.82 7.61
CA SER A 358 13.92 11.41 7.09
C SER A 358 13.99 11.45 5.56
N SER A 359 15.20 11.59 5.03
CA SER A 359 15.44 11.56 3.59
C SER A 359 15.77 10.15 3.11
N MET A 360 15.07 9.68 2.07
CA MET A 360 15.40 8.44 1.36
C MET A 360 16.48 8.64 0.30
N LEU A 361 16.89 9.88 -0.01
CA LEU A 361 17.92 10.16 -1.02
C LEU A 361 19.23 9.40 -0.80
N PRO A 362 19.75 9.21 0.43
CA PRO A 362 20.92 8.35 0.66
C PRO A 362 20.71 6.90 0.23
N VAL A 363 19.51 6.34 0.47
CA VAL A 363 19.15 4.98 0.06
C VAL A 363 19.07 4.90 -1.47
N TYR A 364 18.43 5.86 -2.13
CA TYR A 364 18.42 5.93 -3.59
C TYR A 364 19.82 6.02 -4.19
N ARG A 365 20.74 6.79 -3.60
CA ARG A 365 22.14 6.89 -4.07
C ARG A 365 22.88 5.56 -3.97
N GLU A 366 22.63 4.76 -2.94
CA GLU A 366 23.16 3.40 -2.84
C GLU A 366 22.55 2.50 -3.91
N LEU A 367 21.23 2.52 -4.06
CA LEU A 367 20.51 1.63 -4.97
C LEU A 367 20.81 1.92 -6.44
N LEU A 368 21.06 3.17 -6.82
CA LEU A 368 21.49 3.55 -8.17
C LEU A 368 22.81 2.87 -8.60
N GLN A 369 23.64 2.44 -7.65
CA GLN A 369 24.92 1.77 -7.94
C GLN A 369 24.77 0.25 -8.14
N THR A 370 23.57 -0.30 -7.92
CA THR A 370 23.32 -1.75 -7.98
C THR A 370 23.01 -2.27 -9.39
N GLY A 371 22.73 -1.36 -10.35
CA GLY A 371 22.27 -1.72 -11.69
C GLY A 371 20.78 -2.11 -11.76
N LEU A 372 20.03 -1.99 -10.65
CA LEU A 372 18.58 -2.16 -10.63
C LEU A 372 17.88 -1.11 -11.48
N ARG A 373 16.75 -1.48 -12.09
CA ARG A 373 15.84 -0.51 -12.72
C ARG A 373 15.08 0.24 -11.64
N ILE A 374 15.13 1.56 -11.69
CA ILE A 374 14.45 2.43 -10.71
C ILE A 374 13.52 3.36 -11.48
N MET A 375 12.24 3.35 -11.11
CA MET A 375 11.23 4.25 -11.68
C MET A 375 10.57 5.06 -10.57
N VAL A 376 10.60 6.38 -10.70
CA VAL A 376 9.79 7.28 -9.89
C VAL A 376 8.78 7.91 -10.83
N TYR A 377 7.49 7.76 -10.53
CA TYR A 377 6.41 8.30 -11.37
C TYR A 377 5.42 9.09 -10.53
N ARG A 378 4.78 10.08 -11.16
CA ARG A 378 3.84 10.99 -10.49
C ARG A 378 2.76 11.44 -11.45
N GLN A 379 1.52 11.55 -10.97
CA GLN A 379 0.46 12.23 -11.71
C GLN A 379 0.58 13.75 -11.63
N ALA A 380 0.23 14.46 -12.71
CA ALA A 380 0.34 15.91 -12.78
C ALA A 380 -0.75 16.67 -11.99
N ALA A 381 -1.87 16.01 -11.65
CA ALA A 381 -3.05 16.64 -11.03
C ALA A 381 -3.12 16.51 -9.50
N GLY A 382 -2.23 15.72 -8.89
CA GLY A 382 -2.20 15.50 -7.44
C GLY A 382 -1.18 16.40 -6.77
N THR A 383 -1.58 17.07 -5.68
CA THR A 383 -0.65 17.90 -4.89
C THR A 383 0.19 17.05 -3.95
N SER A 384 -0.34 15.88 -3.54
CA SER A 384 0.33 14.98 -2.60
C SER A 384 1.33 14.04 -3.28
N THR A 385 2.56 14.09 -2.81
CA THR A 385 3.15 12.95 -2.13
C THR A 385 2.53 12.99 -0.72
N GLU A 386 1.98 11.92 -0.14
CA GLU A 386 1.17 12.05 1.11
C GLU A 386 1.97 12.66 2.26
N GLY A 387 1.87 13.98 2.40
CA GLY A 387 2.09 14.67 3.64
C GLY A 387 0.73 14.95 4.24
N TYR A 388 0.31 14.09 5.17
CA TYR A 388 -0.67 14.36 6.23
C TYR A 388 -1.81 15.32 5.84
N GLN A 389 -2.96 14.79 5.41
CA GLN A 389 -4.17 15.61 5.44
C GLN A 389 -4.47 16.02 6.89
N PRO A 390 -4.79 17.29 7.17
CA PRO A 390 -5.31 17.69 8.48
C PRO A 390 -6.70 17.11 8.81
N GLN A 391 -7.27 16.25 7.95
CA GLN A 391 -8.63 15.73 8.08
C GLN A 391 -8.75 14.45 8.93
N ALA A 392 -7.63 13.88 9.41
CA ALA A 392 -7.67 12.78 10.40
C ALA A 392 -8.04 13.25 11.83
N LEU A 393 -8.19 14.55 12.06
CA LEU A 393 -8.80 15.06 13.28
C LEU A 393 -10.31 15.16 13.08
N GLY A 394 -10.99 14.10 13.51
CA GLY A 394 -12.42 14.14 13.74
C GLY A 394 -12.76 15.43 14.50
N ARG A 395 -13.82 16.10 14.04
CA ARG A 395 -14.48 17.16 14.81
C ARG A 395 -14.84 16.57 16.19
N GLY A 396 -14.05 16.93 17.19
CA GLY A 396 -14.41 16.85 18.60
C GLY A 396 -15.10 18.13 19.02
#